data_AF-A0A3L9Y437-F1
#
_entry.id   AF-A0A3L9Y437-F1
#
_cell.length_a   1.000
_cell.length_b   1.000
_cell.length_c   1.000
_cell.angle_alpha   90.00
_cell.angle_beta   90.00
_cell.angle_gamma   90.00
#
_symmetry.space_group_name_H-M   'P 1'
#
loop_
_entity.id
_entity.type
_entity.pdbx_description
1 polymer ?
#
loop_
_entity_poly.entity_id
_entity_poly.type
_entity_poly.pdbx_seq_one_letter_code
_entity_poly.pdbx_strand_id
1 'polypeptide(L)'
;MSGAKILRRSRWRQRSVLLVLALAFVTSGILRLGTMDIAWASATETHDMASDETGLMCPTTAPLSEALTMVHGRAEMLDQREAELDGREQAIAAAQTLVEDRLAELADLEVRLETLLALSDSAAENDLGRLTQVYETMRPETAAALFEQMEPSFAAGFLARMRPEAGAALLAEMPPETAYSISVLMATRNASAPRFAEGDDTEN
;
A
#
# COMPACT_ATOMS: atom_id res chain seq x y z
N MET A 1 16.33 22.78 23.94
CA MET A 1 17.68 22.27 23.62
C MET A 1 18.08 21.22 24.65
N SER A 2 18.02 19.94 24.31
CA SER A 2 18.66 18.89 25.13
C SER A 2 19.26 17.86 24.19
N GLY A 3 20.59 17.83 24.16
CA GLY A 3 21.39 17.08 23.20
C GLY A 3 21.62 15.65 23.65
N ALA A 4 21.42 14.73 22.71
CA ALA A 4 21.80 13.34 22.81
C ALA A 4 23.33 13.18 22.94
N LYS A 5 23.78 12.28 23.82
CA LYS A 5 25.12 11.68 23.75
C LYS A 5 25.04 10.21 24.12
N ILE A 6 25.01 9.35 23.12
CA ILE A 6 25.39 7.95 23.25
C ILE A 6 26.30 7.61 22.06
N LEU A 7 27.24 6.69 22.31
CA LEU A 7 28.00 5.85 21.36
C LEU A 7 29.51 6.16 21.25
N ARG A 8 30.29 5.64 22.22
CA ARG A 8 31.67 5.18 21.99
C ARG A 8 31.87 3.79 22.57
N ARG A 9 31.48 2.75 21.82
CA ARG A 9 31.79 1.34 22.16
C ARG A 9 32.24 0.48 20.97
N SER A 10 32.43 1.07 19.78
CA SER A 10 32.65 0.32 18.52
C SER A 10 34.10 -0.15 18.30
N ARG A 11 35.10 0.49 18.92
CA ARG A 11 36.53 0.26 18.59
C ARG A 11 37.11 -1.09 19.06
N TRP A 12 36.46 -1.77 20.01
CA TRP A 12 36.94 -3.07 20.50
C TRP A 12 36.42 -4.24 19.66
N ARG A 13 35.18 -4.15 19.15
CA ARG A 13 34.61 -5.16 18.24
C ARG A 13 35.29 -5.14 16.86
N GLN A 14 35.74 -3.97 16.40
CA GLN A 14 36.43 -3.87 15.10
C GLN A 14 37.80 -4.55 15.08
N ARG A 15 38.54 -4.55 16.20
CA ARG A 15 39.83 -5.27 16.30
C ARG A 15 39.64 -6.78 16.33
N SER A 16 38.58 -7.25 16.99
CA SER A 16 38.24 -8.68 17.02
C SER A 16 37.81 -9.20 15.65
N VAL A 17 37.01 -8.42 14.90
CA VAL A 17 36.60 -8.80 13.54
C VAL A 17 37.78 -8.84 12.58
N LEU A 18 38.71 -7.87 12.67
CA LEU A 18 39.92 -7.88 11.85
C LEU A 18 40.83 -9.09 12.14
N LEU A 19 40.96 -9.52 13.40
CA LEU A 19 41.74 -10.71 13.74
C LEU A 19 41.09 -12.01 13.20
N VAL A 20 39.76 -12.11 13.23
CA VAL A 20 39.05 -13.28 12.67
C VAL A 20 39.19 -13.33 11.15
N LEU A 21 39.10 -12.19 10.48
CA LEU A 21 39.26 -12.10 9.02
C LEU A 21 40.69 -12.39 8.57
N ALA A 22 41.69 -11.93 9.33
CA ALA A 22 43.10 -12.26 9.09
C ALA A 22 43.37 -13.75 9.27
N LEU A 23 42.82 -14.38 10.31
CA LEU A 23 42.94 -15.83 10.52
C LEU A 23 42.32 -16.60 9.34
N ALA A 24 41.14 -16.20 8.88
CA ALA A 24 40.47 -16.81 7.73
C ALA A 24 41.24 -16.65 6.42
N PHE A 25 41.93 -15.53 6.22
CA PHE A 25 42.80 -15.32 5.05
C PHE A 25 44.08 -16.15 5.12
N VAL A 26 44.69 -16.31 6.30
CA VAL A 26 45.89 -17.13 6.48
C VAL A 26 45.57 -18.62 6.29
N THR A 27 44.44 -19.10 6.82
CA THR A 27 44.00 -20.49 6.60
C THR A 27 43.71 -20.75 5.12
N SER A 28 43.03 -19.81 4.43
CA SER A 28 42.79 -19.89 2.98
C SER A 28 44.08 -19.83 2.15
N GLY A 29 45.07 -19.03 2.58
CA GLY A 29 46.39 -18.94 1.96
C GLY A 29 47.20 -20.24 2.06
N ILE A 30 47.18 -20.91 3.21
CA ILE A 30 47.87 -22.19 3.42
C ILE A 30 47.24 -23.30 2.56
N LEU A 31 45.91 -23.30 2.41
CA LEU A 31 45.19 -24.25 1.56
C LEU A 31 45.49 -24.05 0.06
N ARG A 32 45.82 -22.83 -0.38
CA ARG A 32 46.25 -22.56 -1.76
C ARG A 32 47.73 -22.82 -2.03
N LEU A 33 48.58 -22.84 -1.01
CA LEU A 33 50.01 -23.20 -1.15
C LEU A 33 50.23 -24.73 -1.20
N GLY A 34 49.22 -25.53 -0.86
CA GLY A 34 49.27 -26.99 -0.98
C GLY A 34 48.94 -27.55 -2.38
N THR A 35 48.50 -26.71 -3.32
CA THR A 35 48.14 -27.13 -4.70
C THR A 35 48.93 -26.41 -5.79
N MET A 36 50.06 -25.78 -5.44
CA MET A 36 51.02 -25.31 -6.44
C MET A 36 52.05 -26.41 -6.71
N ASP A 37 51.80 -27.18 -7.77
CA ASP A 37 52.83 -27.94 -8.46
C ASP A 37 53.90 -26.97 -8.95
N ILE A 38 55.05 -26.96 -8.27
CA ILE A 38 56.25 -26.25 -8.72
C ILE A 38 56.84 -27.09 -9.87
N ALA A 39 56.39 -26.81 -11.09
CA ALA A 39 57.03 -27.30 -12.30
C ALA A 39 58.27 -26.44 -12.60
N TRP A 40 59.41 -26.80 -12.02
CA TRP A 40 60.72 -26.36 -12.51
C TRP A 40 61.46 -27.50 -13.21
N ALA A 41 61.28 -27.46 -14.53
CA ALA A 41 62.09 -28.02 -15.61
C ALA A 41 63.34 -28.83 -15.22
N SER A 42 63.24 -30.15 -15.34
CA SER A 42 64.36 -30.95 -15.85
C SER A 42 64.20 -31.08 -17.36
N ALA A 43 65.24 -30.65 -18.06
CA ALA A 43 65.37 -30.76 -19.50
C ALA A 43 65.19 -32.20 -19.98
N THR A 44 64.60 -32.29 -21.16
CA THR A 44 64.52 -33.44 -22.05
C THR A 44 65.79 -34.29 -22.03
N GLU A 45 65.67 -35.56 -21.66
CA GLU A 45 66.46 -36.61 -22.28
C GLU A 45 65.60 -37.84 -22.54
N THR A 46 65.94 -38.44 -23.67
CA THR A 46 65.30 -39.45 -24.49
C THR A 46 65.33 -40.87 -23.91
N HIS A 47 64.66 -41.78 -24.63
CA HIS A 47 64.58 -43.26 -24.48
C HIS A 47 63.42 -43.73 -23.59
N ASP A 48 62.58 -44.70 -23.98
CA ASP A 48 62.82 -45.81 -24.90
C ASP A 48 61.51 -46.31 -25.54
N MET A 49 61.62 -46.94 -26.71
CA MET A 49 60.53 -47.58 -27.40
C MET A 49 60.17 -48.90 -26.71
N ALA A 50 58.94 -49.01 -26.22
CA ALA A 50 58.29 -50.29 -25.98
C ALA A 50 56.88 -50.23 -26.57
N SER A 51 56.72 -50.91 -27.70
CA SER A 51 55.45 -51.23 -28.31
C SER A 51 54.67 -52.19 -27.41
N ASP A 52 53.44 -51.84 -27.05
CA ASP A 52 52.35 -52.81 -26.94
C ASP A 52 50.97 -52.17 -27.16
N GLU A 53 50.20 -52.87 -28.00
CA GLU A 53 48.78 -52.82 -28.36
C GLU A 53 47.91 -51.55 -28.16
N THR A 54 47.51 -51.00 -29.31
CA THR A 54 46.13 -50.60 -29.67
C THR A 54 45.11 -50.34 -28.55
N GLY A 55 45.08 -49.09 -28.09
CA GLY A 55 43.86 -48.45 -27.56
C GLY A 55 43.58 -47.19 -28.36
N LEU A 56 42.45 -47.14 -29.08
CA LEU A 56 42.00 -45.96 -29.82
C LEU A 56 41.59 -44.84 -28.83
N MET A 57 42.55 -44.14 -28.24
CA MET A 57 42.29 -42.91 -27.49
C MET A 57 42.40 -41.72 -28.45
N CYS A 58 41.25 -41.30 -28.97
CA CYS A 58 41.11 -39.99 -29.60
C CYS A 58 41.52 -38.91 -28.58
N PRO A 59 42.56 -38.09 -28.85
CA PRO A 59 43.03 -37.05 -27.91
C PRO A 59 42.02 -35.89 -27.72
N THR A 60 40.84 -35.96 -28.35
CA THR A 60 39.76 -34.95 -28.34
C THR A 60 38.64 -35.25 -27.33
N THR A 61 38.62 -36.42 -26.68
CA THR A 61 37.52 -36.80 -25.77
C THR A 61 37.54 -36.05 -24.43
N ALA A 62 38.72 -35.76 -23.89
CA ALA A 62 38.87 -35.01 -22.63
C ALA A 62 38.29 -33.58 -22.68
N PRO A 63 38.69 -32.70 -23.62
CA PRO A 63 38.15 -31.33 -23.69
C PRO A 63 36.65 -31.31 -24.02
N LEU A 64 36.15 -32.29 -24.77
CA LEU A 64 34.73 -32.43 -25.07
C LEU A 64 33.91 -32.81 -23.82
N SER A 65 34.42 -33.75 -23.00
CA SER A 65 33.75 -34.13 -21.76
C SER A 65 33.68 -32.99 -20.74
N GLU A 66 34.73 -32.17 -20.65
CA GLU A 66 34.75 -30.96 -19.82
C GLU A 66 33.73 -29.93 -20.29
N ALA A 67 33.66 -29.66 -21.61
CA ALA A 67 32.67 -28.78 -22.19
C ALA A 67 31.23 -29.27 -21.95
N LEU A 68 30.97 -30.56 -22.10
CA LEU A 68 29.65 -31.16 -21.82
C LEU A 68 29.28 -31.03 -20.34
N THR A 69 30.23 -31.19 -19.43
CA THR A 69 30.01 -31.04 -17.98
C THR A 69 29.67 -29.59 -17.63
N MET A 70 30.36 -28.61 -18.23
CA MET A 70 30.02 -27.18 -18.07
C MET A 70 28.62 -26.84 -18.59
N VAL A 71 28.22 -27.42 -19.73
CA VAL A 71 26.87 -27.22 -20.29
C VAL A 71 25.80 -27.84 -19.39
N HIS A 72 26.01 -29.06 -18.89
CA HIS A 72 25.08 -29.70 -17.95
C HIS A 72 24.95 -28.91 -16.65
N GLY A 73 26.06 -28.48 -16.05
CA GLY A 73 26.01 -27.67 -14.84
C GLY A 73 25.27 -26.33 -15.05
N ARG A 74 25.41 -25.73 -16.24
CA ARG A 74 24.63 -24.53 -16.60
C ARG A 74 23.15 -24.82 -16.82
N ALA A 75 22.81 -25.97 -17.43
CA ALA A 75 21.42 -26.40 -17.60
C ALA A 75 20.74 -26.58 -16.24
N GLU A 76 21.37 -27.30 -15.30
CA GLU A 76 20.83 -27.49 -13.95
C GLU A 76 20.61 -26.16 -13.21
N MET A 77 21.51 -25.18 -13.38
CA MET A 77 21.31 -23.84 -12.79
C MET A 77 20.16 -23.06 -13.44
N LEU A 78 19.91 -23.26 -14.73
CA LEU A 78 18.79 -22.64 -15.42
C LEU A 78 17.48 -23.29 -15.01
N ASP A 79 17.42 -24.62 -14.94
CA ASP A 79 16.25 -25.37 -14.49
C ASP A 79 15.84 -24.96 -13.06
N GLN A 80 16.81 -24.77 -12.16
CA GLN A 80 16.55 -24.27 -10.81
C GLN A 80 15.95 -22.86 -10.81
N ARG A 81 16.47 -21.96 -11.66
CA ARG A 81 15.95 -20.59 -11.77
C ARG A 81 14.57 -20.56 -12.41
N GLU A 82 14.31 -21.40 -13.40
CA GLU A 82 13.01 -21.52 -14.05
C GLU A 82 11.97 -22.00 -13.02
N ALA A 83 12.29 -23.03 -12.24
CA ALA A 83 11.41 -23.49 -11.16
C ALA A 83 11.16 -22.41 -10.09
N GLU A 84 12.16 -21.61 -9.73
CA GLU A 84 11.97 -20.47 -8.81
C GLU A 84 11.08 -19.37 -9.40
N LEU A 85 11.23 -19.06 -10.68
CA LEU A 85 10.43 -18.05 -11.37
C LEU A 85 8.99 -18.52 -11.53
N ASP A 86 8.76 -19.75 -11.96
CA ASP A 86 7.43 -20.36 -12.06
C ASP A 86 6.69 -20.31 -10.71
N GLY A 87 7.41 -20.62 -9.61
CA GLY A 87 6.86 -20.53 -8.27
C GLY A 87 6.45 -19.09 -7.89
N ARG A 88 7.24 -18.09 -8.29
CA ARG A 88 6.91 -16.67 -8.07
C ARG A 88 5.73 -16.22 -8.92
N GLU A 89 5.67 -16.62 -10.19
CA GLU A 89 4.59 -16.29 -11.09
C GLU A 89 3.26 -16.83 -10.57
N GLN A 90 3.23 -18.07 -10.11
CA GLN A 90 2.03 -18.66 -9.48
C GLN A 90 1.62 -17.92 -8.22
N ALA A 91 2.57 -17.52 -7.37
CA ALA A 91 2.29 -16.75 -6.15
C ALA A 91 1.73 -15.35 -6.47
N ILE A 92 2.26 -14.67 -7.49
CA ILE A 92 1.78 -13.36 -7.93
C ILE A 92 0.37 -13.49 -8.53
N ALA A 93 0.13 -14.49 -9.37
CA ALA A 93 -1.20 -14.72 -9.96
C ALA A 93 -2.27 -15.00 -8.90
N ALA A 94 -1.93 -15.79 -7.88
CA ALA A 94 -2.82 -16.04 -6.73
C ALA A 94 -3.07 -14.75 -5.92
N ALA A 95 -2.03 -13.94 -5.70
CA ALA A 95 -2.17 -12.66 -5.00
C ALA A 95 -3.02 -11.65 -5.79
N GLN A 96 -2.85 -11.57 -7.11
CA GLN A 96 -3.66 -10.71 -8.00
C GLN A 96 -5.14 -11.10 -7.92
N THR A 97 -5.43 -12.40 -8.04
CA THR A 97 -6.81 -12.91 -7.94
C THR A 97 -7.43 -12.54 -6.59
N LEU A 98 -6.69 -12.74 -5.49
CA LEU A 98 -7.15 -12.38 -4.16
C LEU A 98 -7.41 -10.88 -4.02
N VAL A 99 -6.55 -10.02 -4.60
CA VAL A 99 -6.75 -8.57 -4.57
C VAL A 99 -7.99 -8.17 -5.38
N GLU A 100 -8.18 -8.73 -6.57
CA GLU A 100 -9.36 -8.48 -7.40
C GLU A 100 -10.65 -8.89 -6.69
N ASP A 101 -10.67 -10.07 -6.06
CA ASP A 101 -11.81 -10.54 -5.26
C ASP A 101 -12.12 -9.59 -4.09
N ARG A 102 -11.09 -9.11 -3.40
CA ARG A 102 -11.25 -8.17 -2.28
C ARG A 102 -11.73 -6.80 -2.75
N LEU A 103 -11.26 -6.31 -3.89
CA LEU A 103 -11.73 -5.05 -4.46
C LEU A 103 -13.20 -5.16 -4.89
N ALA A 104 -13.60 -6.29 -5.48
CA ALA A 104 -15.00 -6.54 -5.83
C ALA A 104 -15.90 -6.60 -4.58
N GLU A 105 -15.45 -7.29 -3.52
CA GLU A 105 -16.15 -7.34 -2.23
C GLU A 105 -16.30 -5.95 -1.60
N LEU A 106 -15.23 -5.15 -1.61
CA LEU A 106 -15.25 -3.78 -1.08
C LEU A 106 -16.20 -2.87 -1.85
N ALA A 107 -16.20 -2.96 -3.18
CA ALA A 107 -17.12 -2.18 -4.02
C ALA A 107 -18.60 -2.54 -3.76
N ASP A 108 -18.90 -3.83 -3.60
CA ASP A 108 -20.26 -4.27 -3.25
C ASP A 108 -20.67 -3.82 -1.83
N LEU A 109 -19.75 -3.86 -0.87
CA LEU A 109 -19.98 -3.33 0.48
C LEU A 109 -20.21 -1.81 0.47
N GLU A 110 -19.46 -1.06 -0.34
CA GLU A 110 -19.63 0.39 -0.50
C GLU A 110 -21.04 0.71 -1.03
N VAL A 111 -21.46 0.06 -2.11
CA VAL A 111 -22.81 0.24 -2.68
C VAL A 111 -23.91 -0.10 -1.66
N ARG A 112 -23.73 -1.18 -0.89
CA ARG A 112 -24.68 -1.54 0.18
C ARG A 112 -24.72 -0.50 1.28
N LEU A 113 -23.57 0.02 1.68
CA LEU A 113 -23.47 1.04 2.71
C LEU A 113 -24.12 2.35 2.25
N GLU A 114 -23.84 2.80 1.02
CA GLU A 114 -24.52 3.96 0.42
C GLU A 114 -26.04 3.77 0.38
N THR A 115 -26.50 2.58 -0.01
CA THR A 115 -27.94 2.25 -0.05
C THR A 115 -28.56 2.30 1.34
N LEU A 116 -27.88 1.76 2.36
CA LEU A 116 -28.36 1.78 3.74
C LEU A 116 -28.41 3.20 4.31
N LEU A 117 -27.39 4.02 4.03
CA LEU A 117 -27.37 5.43 4.42
C LEU A 117 -28.52 6.18 3.73
N ALA A 118 -28.68 6.03 2.42
CA ALA A 118 -29.75 6.66 1.67
C ALA A 118 -31.15 6.25 2.19
N LEU A 119 -31.34 4.97 2.53
CA LEU A 119 -32.60 4.49 3.10
C LEU A 119 -32.88 5.12 4.47
N SER A 120 -31.87 5.13 5.35
CA SER A 120 -31.95 5.74 6.68
C SER A 120 -32.26 7.23 6.60
N ASP A 121 -31.56 7.97 5.74
CA ASP A 121 -31.77 9.39 5.53
C ASP A 121 -33.14 9.66 4.91
N SER A 122 -33.61 8.82 3.97
CA SER A 122 -34.91 9.02 3.31
C SER A 122 -36.08 8.91 4.28
N ALA A 123 -36.04 8.00 5.25
CA ALA A 123 -37.15 7.82 6.19
C ALA A 123 -37.29 9.05 7.11
N ALA A 124 -36.16 9.50 7.67
CA ALA A 124 -36.13 10.70 8.51
C ALA A 124 -36.50 11.96 7.72
N GLU A 125 -35.97 12.12 6.50
CA GLU A 125 -36.29 13.28 5.66
C GLU A 125 -37.75 13.26 5.16
N ASN A 126 -38.34 12.08 4.91
CA ASN A 126 -39.75 11.97 4.55
C ASN A 126 -40.67 12.41 5.70
N ASP A 127 -40.38 12.00 6.93
CA ASP A 127 -41.17 12.40 8.10
C ASP A 127 -41.05 13.91 8.38
N LEU A 128 -39.83 14.46 8.27
CA LEU A 128 -39.59 15.90 8.37
C LEU A 128 -40.29 16.68 7.25
N GLY A 129 -40.31 16.14 6.03
CA GLY A 129 -41.00 16.72 4.89
C GLY A 129 -42.52 16.80 5.12
N ARG A 130 -43.13 15.73 5.65
CA ARG A 130 -44.55 15.73 6.01
C ARG A 130 -44.87 16.79 7.07
N LEU A 131 -44.03 16.91 8.11
CA LEU A 131 -44.22 17.94 9.14
C LEU A 131 -44.07 19.35 8.56
N THR A 132 -43.06 19.56 7.70
CA THR A 132 -42.86 20.84 7.01
C THR A 132 -44.10 21.20 6.19
N GLN A 133 -44.67 20.24 5.47
CA GLN A 133 -45.87 20.46 4.66
C GLN A 133 -47.11 20.83 5.50
N VAL A 134 -47.23 20.29 6.71
CA VAL A 134 -48.30 20.70 7.64
C VAL A 134 -48.16 22.18 8.02
N TYR A 135 -46.94 22.65 8.26
CA TYR A 135 -46.70 24.06 8.55
C TYR A 135 -46.87 24.96 7.32
N GLU A 136 -46.47 24.50 6.12
CA GLU A 136 -46.65 25.24 4.86
C GLU A 136 -48.13 25.47 4.50
N THR A 137 -48.99 24.52 4.85
CA THR A 137 -50.44 24.61 4.57
C THR A 137 -51.20 25.38 5.64
N MET A 138 -50.53 25.74 6.74
CA MET A 138 -51.10 26.56 7.81
C MET A 138 -51.06 28.04 7.42
N ARG A 139 -51.92 28.85 8.04
CA ARG A 139 -51.87 30.31 7.88
C ARG A 139 -50.53 30.86 8.41
N PRO A 140 -49.84 31.73 7.67
CA PRO A 140 -48.52 32.23 8.04
C PRO A 140 -48.46 32.83 9.46
N GLU A 141 -49.50 33.54 9.88
CA GLU A 141 -49.54 34.19 11.19
C GLU A 141 -49.62 33.16 12.32
N THR A 142 -50.36 32.06 12.10
CA THR A 142 -50.49 30.97 13.08
C THR A 142 -49.19 30.16 13.16
N ALA A 143 -48.56 29.91 12.02
CA ALA A 143 -47.29 29.19 11.96
C ALA A 143 -46.14 30.03 12.56
N ALA A 144 -46.09 31.34 12.31
CA ALA A 144 -45.09 32.25 12.88
C ALA A 144 -45.10 32.22 14.41
N ALA A 145 -46.28 32.30 15.02
CA ALA A 145 -46.43 32.22 16.48
C ALA A 145 -45.94 30.87 17.08
N LEU A 146 -46.00 29.78 16.32
CA LEU A 146 -45.45 28.48 16.73
C LEU A 146 -43.92 28.45 16.55
N PHE A 147 -43.40 29.03 15.47
CA PHE A 147 -41.96 29.12 15.20
C PHE A 147 -41.22 30.00 16.21
N GLU A 148 -41.86 31.06 16.72
CA GLU A 148 -41.32 31.88 17.81
C GLU A 148 -41.11 31.11 19.12
N GLN A 149 -41.90 30.07 19.35
CA GLN A 149 -41.78 29.23 20.55
C GLN A 149 -40.76 28.09 20.37
N MET A 150 -40.30 27.84 19.14
CA MET A 150 -39.31 26.81 18.84
C MET A 150 -37.88 27.31 19.09
N GLU A 151 -36.98 26.35 19.29
CA GLU A 151 -35.56 26.64 19.34
C GLU A 151 -35.08 27.13 17.94
N PRO A 152 -34.32 28.24 17.86
CA PRO A 152 -33.96 28.87 16.58
C PRO A 152 -33.22 27.97 15.60
N SER A 153 -32.35 27.05 16.06
CA SER A 153 -31.63 26.13 15.18
C SER A 153 -32.54 25.06 14.57
N PHE A 154 -33.55 24.62 15.31
CA PHE A 154 -34.57 23.71 14.83
C PHE A 154 -35.47 24.39 13.80
N ALA A 155 -35.95 25.61 14.09
CA ALA A 155 -36.75 26.42 13.18
C ALA A 155 -36.03 26.69 11.84
N ALA A 156 -34.72 26.95 11.88
CA ALA A 156 -33.89 27.12 10.68
C ALA A 156 -33.87 25.85 9.81
N GLY A 157 -33.90 24.67 10.44
CA GLY A 157 -33.96 23.39 9.74
C GLY A 157 -35.26 23.17 8.96
N PHE A 158 -36.41 23.64 9.48
CA PHE A 158 -37.69 23.58 8.77
C PHE A 158 -37.75 24.58 7.64
N LEU A 159 -37.33 25.84 7.89
CA LEU A 159 -37.30 26.87 6.84
C LEU A 159 -36.41 26.49 5.66
N ALA A 160 -35.27 25.82 5.91
CA ALA A 160 -34.38 25.35 4.86
C ALA A 160 -34.99 24.27 3.94
N ARG A 161 -35.99 23.52 4.44
CA ARG A 161 -36.70 22.48 3.69
C ARG A 161 -38.03 22.96 3.11
N MET A 162 -38.49 24.13 3.56
CA MET A 162 -39.76 24.72 3.17
C MET A 162 -39.65 25.36 1.77
N ARG A 163 -40.78 25.44 1.08
CA ARG A 163 -40.89 26.23 -0.16
C ARG A 163 -40.50 27.69 0.10
N PRO A 164 -39.71 28.33 -0.79
CA PRO A 164 -39.24 29.69 -0.58
C PRO A 164 -40.37 30.69 -0.34
N GLU A 165 -41.50 30.52 -1.04
CA GLU A 165 -42.66 31.40 -0.89
C GLU A 165 -43.30 31.31 0.51
N ALA A 166 -43.47 30.08 1.03
CA ALA A 166 -44.06 29.85 2.34
C ALA A 166 -43.11 30.30 3.46
N GLY A 167 -41.81 30.03 3.32
CA GLY A 167 -40.78 30.50 4.25
C GLY A 167 -40.68 32.02 4.31
N ALA A 168 -40.78 32.70 3.17
CA ALA A 168 -40.80 34.16 3.12
C ALA A 168 -42.05 34.75 3.80
N ALA A 169 -43.23 34.17 3.58
CA ALA A 169 -44.45 34.58 4.25
C ALA A 169 -44.37 34.37 5.76
N LEU A 170 -43.77 33.27 6.22
CA LEU A 170 -43.56 33.01 7.64
C LEU A 170 -42.61 34.03 8.28
N LEU A 171 -41.48 34.32 7.63
CA LEU A 171 -40.51 35.32 8.09
C LEU A 171 -41.11 36.72 8.18
N ALA A 172 -42.05 37.07 7.29
CA ALA A 172 -42.72 38.36 7.29
C ALA A 172 -43.67 38.55 8.49
N GLU A 173 -44.27 37.46 8.99
CA GLU A 173 -45.17 37.49 10.15
C GLU A 173 -44.44 37.36 11.49
N MET A 174 -43.13 37.10 11.49
CA MET A 174 -42.33 36.98 12.71
C MET A 174 -41.70 38.32 13.14
N PRO A 175 -41.40 38.48 14.45
CA PRO A 175 -40.59 39.59 14.95
C PRO A 175 -39.20 39.65 14.26
N PRO A 176 -38.67 40.84 13.96
CA PRO A 176 -37.40 40.99 13.25
C PRO A 176 -36.20 40.30 13.92
N GLU A 177 -36.14 40.34 15.26
CA GLU A 177 -35.11 39.68 16.07
C GLU A 177 -35.11 38.16 15.86
N THR A 178 -36.29 37.53 15.93
CA THR A 178 -36.48 36.08 15.74
C THR A 178 -36.12 35.68 14.31
N ALA A 179 -36.67 36.39 13.32
CA ALA A 179 -36.40 36.14 11.91
C ALA A 179 -34.90 36.25 11.57
N TYR A 180 -34.20 37.24 12.15
CA TYR A 180 -32.75 37.39 12.01
C TYR A 180 -31.99 36.21 12.62
N SER A 181 -32.31 35.83 13.85
CA SER A 181 -31.64 34.73 14.56
C SER A 181 -31.70 33.40 13.78
N ILE A 182 -32.87 33.08 13.23
CA ILE A 182 -33.11 31.87 12.44
C ILE A 182 -32.36 31.96 11.10
N SER A 183 -32.38 33.12 10.44
CA SER A 183 -31.70 33.34 9.16
C SER A 183 -30.17 33.19 9.26
N VAL A 184 -29.57 33.65 10.37
CA VAL A 184 -28.13 33.46 10.62
C VAL A 184 -27.80 31.98 10.78
N LEU A 185 -28.60 31.24 11.55
CA LEU A 185 -28.39 29.80 11.76
C LEU A 185 -28.57 28.99 10.47
N MET A 186 -29.51 29.40 9.61
CA MET A 186 -29.68 28.80 8.29
C MET A 186 -28.44 29.00 7.42
N ALA A 187 -27.85 30.20 7.44
CA ALA A 187 -26.64 30.51 6.68
C ALA A 187 -25.41 29.74 7.18
N THR A 188 -25.28 29.53 8.50
CA THR A 188 -24.12 28.81 9.07
C THR A 188 -24.20 27.30 8.84
N ARG A 189 -25.39 26.70 8.79
CA ARG A 189 -25.57 25.25 8.61
C ARG A 189 -25.03 24.74 7.27
N ASN A 190 -25.11 25.55 6.21
CA ASN A 190 -24.54 25.20 4.91
C ASN A 190 -23.02 25.36 4.87
N ALA A 191 -22.42 26.14 5.78
CA ALA A 191 -20.98 26.35 5.83
C ALA A 191 -20.19 25.18 6.44
N SER A 192 -20.87 24.29 7.18
CA SER A 192 -20.32 23.15 7.91
C SER A 192 -20.31 21.81 7.14
N ALA A 193 -20.65 21.80 5.85
CA ALA A 193 -20.57 20.58 5.04
C ALA A 193 -19.12 20.05 4.96
N PRO A 194 -18.90 18.73 5.13
CA PRO A 194 -17.58 18.12 4.96
C PRO A 194 -17.06 18.42 3.56
N ARG A 195 -15.91 19.09 3.48
CA ARG A 195 -15.17 19.22 2.22
C ARG A 195 -14.21 18.03 2.18
N PHE A 196 -14.22 17.27 1.10
CA PHE A 196 -13.17 16.30 0.86
C PHE A 196 -11.85 17.06 0.88
N ALA A 197 -11.04 16.79 1.89
CA ALA A 197 -9.66 17.23 1.90
C ALA A 197 -8.99 16.41 0.80
N GLU A 198 -8.85 17.01 -0.39
CA GLU A 198 -7.96 16.53 -1.43
C GLU A 198 -6.61 16.24 -0.76
N GLY A 199 -6.12 15.02 -0.94
CA GLY A 199 -4.90 14.53 -0.32
C GLY A 199 -3.77 15.54 -0.50
N ASP A 200 -3.09 15.82 0.60
CA ASP A 200 -1.85 16.59 0.63
C ASP A 200 -0.77 15.74 -0.08
N ASP A 201 -0.82 15.74 -1.42
CA ASP A 201 0.21 15.20 -2.31
C ASP A 201 1.44 16.13 -2.22
N THR A 202 2.05 16.22 -1.05
CA THR A 202 3.38 16.79 -0.89
C THR A 202 4.40 15.66 -1.00
N GLU A 203 4.68 15.28 -2.23
CA GLU A 203 5.98 14.72 -2.61
C GLU A 203 7.08 15.71 -2.21
N ASN A 204 7.98 15.29 -1.30
CA ASN A 204 9.39 15.65 -1.31
C ASN A 204 10.24 14.62 -0.56
#